data_AF-A0A926U910-F1
#
_entry.id   AF-A0A926U910-F1
#
_cell.length_a   1.000
_cell.length_b   1.000
_cell.length_c   1.000
_cell.angle_alpha   90.00
_cell.angle_beta   90.00
_cell.angle_gamma   90.00
#
_symmetry.space_group_name_H-M   'P 1'
#
loop_
_entity.id
_entity.type
_entity.pdbx_description
1 polymer ?
#
loop_
_entity_poly.entity_id
_entity_poly.type
_entity_poly.pdbx_seq_one_letter_code
_entity_poly.pdbx_strand_id
1 'polypeptide(L)' 'MINLTDLNLKKPALRFVLIGPRQAVQDNRLILRQLGYAELHEWSPPQAIANHPDQVISILIRAIAS' A
#
# COMPACT_ATOMS: atom_id res chain seq x y z
N MET A 1 -3.18 12.38 6.43
CA MET A 1 -3.17 12.52 4.96
C MET A 1 -1.78 12.12 4.50
N ILE A 2 -1.61 11.11 3.65
CA ILE A 2 -0.26 10.70 3.18
C ILE A 2 0.16 11.64 2.06
N ASN A 3 1.24 12.39 2.28
CA ASN A 3 1.89 13.20 1.24
C ASN A 3 2.93 12.35 0.50
N LEU A 4 2.83 12.29 -0.82
CA LEU A 4 3.68 11.42 -1.64
C LEU A 4 5.09 11.98 -1.83
N THR A 5 5.32 13.27 -1.59
CA THR A 5 6.64 13.91 -1.68
C THR A 5 7.54 13.64 -0.48
N ASP A 6 6.98 13.19 0.65
CA ASP A 6 7.76 12.86 1.86
C ASP A 6 8.46 11.50 1.75
N LEU A 7 8.19 10.75 0.67
CA LEU A 7 8.76 9.43 0.38
C LEU A 7 10.09 9.54 -0.37
N ASN A 8 10.95 10.51 -0.03
CA ASN A 8 12.28 10.64 -0.63
C ASN A 8 13.17 9.45 -0.22
N LEU A 9 13.05 8.35 -0.97
CA LEU A 9 13.76 7.10 -0.72
C LEU A 9 15.19 7.27 -1.23
N LYS A 10 16.15 7.27 -0.31
CA LYS A 10 17.60 7.37 -0.62
C LYS A 10 18.14 6.21 -1.48
N LYS A 11 17.32 5.20 -1.79
CA LYS A 11 17.65 4.00 -2.57
C LYS A 11 16.52 3.71 -3.57
N PRO A 12 16.80 3.06 -4.72
CA PRO A 12 15.77 2.58 -5.62
C PRO A 12 14.78 1.70 -4.86
N ALA A 13 13.49 1.99 -5.04
CA ALA A 13 12.43 1.30 -4.31
C ALA A 13 11.22 1.08 -5.21
N LEU A 14 10.57 -0.06 -5.03
CA LEU A 14 9.28 -0.35 -5.63
C LEU A 14 8.17 0.16 -4.73
N ARG A 15 7.18 0.79 -5.34
CA ARG A 15 5.96 1.25 -4.67
C ARG A 15 4.76 0.56 -5.26
N PHE A 16 4.03 -0.16 -4.42
CA PHE A 16 2.76 -0.78 -4.79
C PHE A 16 1.63 -0.03 -4.09
N VAL A 17 0.53 0.16 -4.81
CA VAL A 17 -0.62 0.94 -4.34
C VAL A 17 -1.88 0.12 -4.59
N LEU A 18 -2.63 -0.14 -3.54
CA LEU A 18 -3.97 -0.72 -3.61
C LEU A 18 -4.98 0.39 -3.35
N ILE A 19 -5.88 0.61 -4.30
CA ILE A 19 -6.99 1.56 -4.19
C ILE A 19 -8.28 0.82 -4.52
N GLY A 20 -9.31 1.02 -3.71
CA GLY A 20 -10.64 0.48 -3.95
C GLY A 20 -11.47 0.41 -2.67
N PRO A 21 -12.60 -0.32 -2.71
CA PRO A 21 -13.40 -0.57 -1.52
C PRO A 21 -12.57 -1.16 -0.38
N ARG A 22 -12.89 -0.79 0.85
CA ARG A 22 -12.14 -1.24 2.04
C ARG A 22 -11.97 -2.76 2.09
N GLN A 23 -13.04 -3.50 1.83
CA GLN A 23 -13.01 -4.95 1.82
C GLN A 23 -12.08 -5.49 0.73
N ALA A 24 -12.19 -4.97 -0.50
CA ALA A 24 -11.34 -5.39 -1.61
C ALA A 24 -9.85 -5.11 -1.36
N VAL A 25 -9.51 -4.01 -0.68
CA VAL A 25 -8.12 -3.71 -0.30
C VAL A 25 -7.63 -4.66 0.80
N GLN A 26 -8.49 -5.02 1.76
CA GLN A 26 -8.14 -6.01 2.80
C GLN A 26 -7.94 -7.41 2.21
N ASP A 27 -8.84 -7.84 1.33
CA ASP A 27 -8.78 -9.15 0.67
C ASP A 27 -7.53 -9.26 -0.21
N ASN A 28 -7.21 -8.22 -0.99
CA ASN A 28 -5.98 -8.21 -1.79
C ASN A 28 -4.72 -8.26 -0.93
N ARG A 29 -4.66 -7.56 0.21
CA ARG A 29 -3.51 -7.67 1.14
C ARG A 29 -3.36 -9.09 1.69
N LEU A 30 -4.47 -9.77 1.98
CA LEU A 30 -4.44 -11.18 2.42
C LEU A 30 -3.97 -12.12 1.31
N ILE A 31 -4.48 -11.96 0.09
CA ILE A 31 -4.06 -12.74 -1.08
C ILE A 31 -2.55 -12.55 -1.34
N LEU A 32 -2.08 -11.30 -1.36
CA LEU A 32 -0.66 -11.00 -1.59
C LEU A 32 0.25 -11.58 -0.48
N ARG A 33 -0.23 -11.65 0.77
CA ARG A 33 0.47 -12.38 1.82
C ARG A 33 0.52 -13.88 1.54
N GLN A 34 -0.61 -14.50 1.17
CA GLN A 34 -0.66 -15.93 0.86
C GLN A 34 0.25 -16.31 -0.32
N LEU A 35 0.41 -15.40 -1.28
CA LEU A 35 1.32 -15.56 -2.41
C LEU A 35 2.79 -15.25 -2.07
N GLY A 36 3.10 -14.85 -0.84
CA GLY A 36 4.47 -14.53 -0.40
C GLY A 36 5.02 -13.20 -0.94
N TYR A 37 4.17 -12.32 -1.48
CA TYR A 37 4.61 -11.01 -2.00
C TYR A 37 4.99 -10.03 -0.89
N ALA A 38 4.19 -9.96 0.17
CA ALA A 38 4.42 -9.11 1.33
C ALA A 38 3.56 -9.52 2.53
N GLU A 39 4.10 -9.41 3.73
CA GLU A 39 3.37 -9.55 4.98
C GLU A 39 2.40 -8.39 5.21
N LEU A 40 1.32 -8.63 5.97
CA LEU A 40 0.29 -7.61 6.20
C LEU A 40 0.84 -6.33 6.85
N HIS A 41 1.85 -6.45 7.71
CA HIS A 41 2.44 -5.33 8.43
C HIS A 41 3.40 -4.50 7.58
N GLU A 42 3.85 -5.00 6.42
CA GLU A 42 4.65 -4.23 5.46
C GLU A 42 3.79 -3.19 4.71
N TRP A 43 2.47 -3.40 4.65
CA TRP A 43 1.52 -2.46 4.06
C TRP A 43 1.11 -1.37 5.05
N SER A 44 0.93 -0.15 4.56
CA SER A 44 0.27 0.89 5.34
C SER A 44 -1.17 0.47 5.69
N PRO A 45 -1.70 0.85 6.88
CA PRO A 45 -3.12 0.68 7.18
C PRO A 45 -3.98 1.35 6.09
N PRO A 46 -5.14 0.78 5.70
CA PRO A 46 -6.00 1.39 4.69
C PRO A 46 -6.54 2.74 5.17
N GLN A 47 -6.26 3.80 4.42
CA GLN A 47 -6.67 5.17 4.72
C GLN A 47 -7.74 5.64 3.75
N ALA A 48 -8.70 6.46 4.21
CA ALA A 48 -9.71 7.04 3.34
C ALA A 48 -9.08 7.99 2.31
N ILE A 49 -9.66 8.03 1.11
CA ILE A 49 -9.27 8.96 0.05
C ILE A 49 -10.22 10.18 0.10
N ALA A 50 -9.65 11.38 0.07
CA ALA A 50 -10.45 12.60 0.03
C ALA A 50 -11.38 12.60 -1.19
N ASN A 51 -12.64 13.00 -1.00
CA ASN A 51 -13.68 13.02 -2.03
C ASN A 51 -14.09 11.66 -2.63
N HIS A 52 -13.64 10.54 -2.04
CA HIS A 52 -14.03 9.19 -2.45
C HIS A 52 -14.36 8.34 -1.19
N PRO A 53 -15.56 8.53 -0.60
CA PRO A 53 -15.91 7.95 0.71
C PRO A 53 -15.89 6.41 0.74
N ASP A 54 -16.13 5.78 -0.42
CA ASP A 54 -16.17 4.33 -0.56
C ASP A 54 -14.80 3.72 -0.88
N GLN A 55 -13.76 4.54 -1.02
CA GLN A 55 -12.42 4.09 -1.40
C GLN A 55 -11.39 4.33 -0.30
N VAL A 56 -10.52 3.33 -0.15
CA VAL A 56 -9.33 3.43 0.69
C VAL A 56 -8.08 3.19 -0.14
N ILE A 57 -6.96 3.71 0.35
CA ILE A 57 -5.63 3.47 -0.19
C ILE A 57 -4.77 2.73 0.84
N SER A 58 -4.00 1.74 0.37
CA SER A 58 -2.93 1.09 1.13
C SER A 58 -1.68 1.01 0.27
N ILE A 59 -0.52 1.33 0.83
CA ILE A 59 0.74 1.49 0.11
C ILE A 59 1.77 0.53 0.72
N LEU A 60 2.51 -0.17 -0.14
CA LEU A 60 3.70 -0.94 0.19
C LEU A 60 4.90 -0.28 -0.48
N ILE A 61 5.99 -0.13 0.26
CA ILE A 61 7.26 0.41 -0.24
C ILE A 61 8.35 -0.60 0.10
N ARG A 62 9.05 -1.12 -0.91
CA ARG A 62 10.18 -2.04 -0.73
C ARG A 62 11.43 -1.49 -1.38
N ALA A 63 12.53 -1.49 -0.64
CA ALA A 63 13.83 -1.19 -1.22
C ALA A 63 14.24 -2.30 -2.19
N ILE A 64 14.82 -1.93 -3.32
CA ILE A 64 15.46 -2.87 -4.24
C ILE A 64 16.90 -3.03 -3.78
N ALA A 65 17.30 -4.26 -3.44
CA ALA A 65 18.71 -4.56 -3.24
C ALA A 65 19.40 -4.52 -4.61
N SER A 66 20.35 -3.60 -4.75
CA SER A 66 21.28 -3.50 -5.87
C SER A 66 22.45 -4.45 -5.69
#